data_AF-X1GDW5-F1
#
_entry.id   AF-X1GDW5-F1
#
_cell.length_a   1.000
_cell.length_b   1.000
_cell.length_c   1.000
_cell.angle_alpha   90.00
_cell.angle_beta   90.00
_cell.angle_gamma   90.00
#
_symmetry.space_group_name_H-M   'P 1'
#
loop_
_entity.id
_entity.type
_entity.pdbx_description
1 polymer ?
#
loop_
_entity_poly.entity_id
_entity_poly.type
_entity_poly.pdbx_seq_one_letter_code
_entity_poly.pdbx_strand_id
1 'polypeptide(L)'
;EIRHNQEEFGNYIMKTASGRYIHGENPVIGGFGKFPTREELIWIKSRAIQFIPFILKTVSLFCELDYPDCPEEDTVYACCHPDQNKYGLVGDEIMLSTGEIINKDDYKSLTNEFVVSHSYAKHSRYREKPYSVGALARVNNLGEKLKGQTGKMYKKYFNPRWRRNPLFNNAAQALEILYAFERIPKSVDKMLRLSSSQIAKYTKKEGKGTGIVEAPRGLLIHSYEISVDHLARVEGSGGISATIDGKVVTDVKFSIYEGPRLVERLTVGKTPEEVVNIVPRICAICTISHKYAALRAMENALSIKVPTKVSLLRDLMHLGEMIESHSLHIYYLTLPDYVGFPNAIAMASKFELEVKIALEMK
;
A
#
# COMPACT_ATOMS: atom_id res chain seq x y z
N GLU A 1 4.98 -39.14 21.64
CA GLU A 1 3.86 -39.15 20.66
C GLU A 1 3.57 -37.72 20.23
N ILE A 2 3.82 -37.37 18.96
CA ILE A 2 3.40 -36.06 18.41
C ILE A 2 2.34 -36.36 17.35
N ARG A 3 1.16 -35.79 17.57
CA ARG A 3 -0.10 -36.08 16.88
C ARG A 3 0.00 -35.89 15.36
N HIS A 4 -0.80 -36.68 14.64
CA HIS A 4 -0.82 -36.82 13.18
C HIS A 4 -1.59 -35.66 12.48
N ASN A 5 -1.54 -34.43 12.99
CA ASN A 5 -2.41 -33.36 12.51
C ASN A 5 -1.73 -32.50 11.42
N GLN A 6 -2.32 -32.48 10.21
CA GLN A 6 -1.84 -31.63 9.10
C GLN A 6 -1.97 -30.14 9.41
N GLU A 7 -3.00 -29.74 10.16
CA GLU A 7 -3.23 -28.36 10.55
C GLU A 7 -2.13 -27.86 11.49
N GLU A 8 -1.79 -28.65 12.50
CA GLU A 8 -0.68 -28.35 13.41
C GLU A 8 0.65 -28.23 12.64
N PHE A 9 0.86 -29.05 11.61
CA PHE A 9 2.02 -28.94 10.74
C PHE A 9 2.03 -27.64 9.92
N GLY A 10 0.89 -27.26 9.33
CA GLY A 10 0.75 -25.98 8.65
C GLY A 10 1.02 -24.79 9.59
N ASN A 11 0.42 -24.82 10.78
CA ASN A 11 0.62 -23.82 11.82
C ASN A 11 2.08 -23.73 12.27
N TYR A 12 2.78 -24.86 12.37
CA TYR A 12 4.21 -24.88 12.67
C TYR A 12 5.02 -24.17 11.59
N ILE A 13 4.80 -24.48 10.30
CA ILE A 13 5.50 -23.79 9.20
C ILE A 13 5.24 -22.28 9.25
N MET A 14 3.98 -21.87 9.44
CA MET A 14 3.62 -20.46 9.55
C MET A 14 4.30 -19.78 10.74
N LYS A 15 4.32 -20.43 11.91
CA LYS A 15 5.00 -19.92 13.10
C LYS A 15 6.50 -19.78 12.89
N THR A 16 7.16 -20.78 12.32
CA THR A 16 8.61 -20.77 12.08
C THR A 16 9.00 -19.73 11.03
N ALA A 17 8.22 -19.57 9.95
CA ALA A 17 8.54 -18.63 8.89
C ALA A 17 8.12 -17.18 9.19
N SER A 18 6.97 -16.98 9.85
CA SER A 18 6.39 -15.64 10.07
C SER A 18 6.46 -15.15 11.53
N GLY A 19 6.98 -15.96 12.45
CA GLY A 19 7.12 -15.68 13.88
C GLY A 19 5.89 -16.09 14.73
N ARG A 20 4.69 -15.99 14.16
CA ARG A 20 3.42 -16.45 14.75
C ARG A 20 2.60 -17.21 13.71
N TYR A 21 1.76 -18.14 14.11
CA TYR A 21 0.91 -18.86 13.14
C TYR A 21 -0.31 -18.05 12.68
N ILE A 22 -0.71 -17.03 13.45
CA ILE A 22 -1.73 -16.04 13.10
C ILE A 22 -1.08 -14.65 13.19
N HIS A 23 -1.29 -13.82 12.15
CA HIS A 23 -0.77 -12.45 12.05
C HIS A 23 0.74 -12.32 12.36
N GLY A 24 1.56 -13.12 11.68
CA GLY A 24 3.02 -13.06 11.80
C GLY A 24 3.61 -11.77 11.23
N GLU A 25 4.65 -11.26 11.88
CA GLU A 25 5.27 -9.94 11.61
C GLU A 25 6.67 -10.05 10.96
N ASN A 26 7.20 -11.27 10.80
CA ASN A 26 8.57 -11.48 10.31
C ASN A 26 8.83 -11.10 8.83
N PRO A 27 7.88 -11.29 7.88
CA PRO A 27 8.07 -10.83 6.51
C PRO A 27 8.06 -9.29 6.45
N VAL A 28 9.08 -8.69 5.82
CA VAL A 28 9.22 -7.24 5.68
C VAL A 28 9.49 -6.84 4.22
N ILE A 29 9.37 -5.56 3.90
CA ILE A 29 9.73 -5.06 2.57
C ILE A 29 11.20 -5.43 2.29
N GLY A 30 11.44 -6.14 1.18
CA GLY A 30 12.78 -6.51 0.75
C GLY A 30 13.40 -7.72 1.46
N GLY A 31 12.68 -8.41 2.37
CA GLY A 31 13.23 -9.63 3.00
C GLY A 31 12.46 -10.17 4.19
N PHE A 32 13.20 -10.80 5.12
CA PHE A 32 12.69 -11.36 6.38
C PHE A 32 13.57 -10.88 7.54
N GLY A 33 12.97 -10.65 8.71
CA GLY A 33 13.72 -10.29 9.92
C GLY A 33 14.64 -11.41 10.41
N LYS A 34 14.13 -12.64 10.46
CA LYS A 34 14.86 -13.85 10.83
C LYS A 34 14.53 -15.01 9.90
N PHE A 35 15.54 -15.76 9.47
CA PHE A 35 15.36 -16.99 8.70
C PHE A 35 15.21 -18.21 9.62
N PRO A 36 14.43 -19.23 9.22
CA PRO A 36 14.42 -20.52 9.89
C PRO A 36 15.81 -21.16 9.95
N THR A 37 16.09 -21.88 11.03
CA THR A 37 17.33 -22.64 11.19
C THR A 37 17.39 -23.84 10.23
N ARG A 38 18.59 -24.34 9.97
CA ARG A 38 18.80 -25.52 9.13
C ARG A 38 18.07 -26.76 9.69
N GLU A 39 18.06 -26.93 11.01
CA GLU A 39 17.40 -28.05 11.68
C GLU A 39 15.88 -27.99 11.50
N GLU A 40 15.27 -26.82 11.68
CA GLU A 40 13.84 -26.60 11.45
C GLU A 40 13.45 -26.88 10.00
N LEU A 41 14.25 -26.41 9.03
CA LEU A 41 14.01 -26.68 7.61
C LEU A 41 14.08 -28.17 7.28
N ILE A 42 15.08 -28.89 7.79
CA ILE A 42 15.22 -30.34 7.60
C ILE A 42 14.04 -31.09 8.23
N TRP A 43 13.58 -30.65 9.41
CA TRP A 43 12.42 -31.22 10.08
C TRP A 43 11.15 -31.01 9.24
N ILE A 44 10.91 -29.79 8.74
CA ILE A 44 9.76 -29.47 7.86
C ILE A 44 9.78 -30.35 6.62
N LYS A 45 10.93 -30.47 5.94
CA LYS A 45 11.08 -31.31 4.76
C LYS A 45 10.76 -32.78 5.07
N SER A 46 11.37 -33.34 6.11
CA SER A 46 11.19 -34.75 6.47
C SER A 46 9.74 -35.05 6.83
N ARG A 47 9.12 -34.14 7.58
CA ARG A 47 7.73 -34.28 8.01
C ARG A 47 6.75 -34.17 6.84
N ALA A 48 6.99 -33.25 5.91
CA ALA A 48 6.17 -33.14 4.69
C ALA A 48 6.17 -34.45 3.88
N ILE A 49 7.33 -35.10 3.71
CA ILE A 49 7.46 -36.39 3.01
C ILE A 49 6.66 -37.49 3.72
N GLN A 50 6.70 -37.54 5.06
CA GLN A 50 5.96 -38.54 5.84
C GLN A 50 4.43 -38.42 5.69
N PHE A 51 3.91 -37.23 5.42
CA PHE A 51 2.47 -37.02 5.23
C PHE A 51 1.95 -37.43 3.83
N ILE A 52 2.84 -37.53 2.82
CA ILE A 52 2.43 -37.82 1.43
C ILE A 52 1.52 -39.06 1.32
N PRO A 53 1.82 -40.22 1.91
CA PRO A 53 0.95 -41.40 1.81
C PRO A 53 -0.47 -41.17 2.34
N PHE A 54 -0.61 -40.38 3.41
CA PHE A 54 -1.93 -40.06 3.97
C PHE A 54 -2.69 -39.07 3.09
N ILE A 55 -2.01 -38.08 2.51
CA ILE A 55 -2.62 -37.11 1.60
C ILE A 55 -3.06 -37.78 0.31
N LEU A 56 -2.30 -38.75 -0.22
CA LEU A 56 -2.72 -39.54 -1.38
C LEU A 56 -4.05 -40.27 -1.13
N LYS A 57 -4.26 -40.82 0.08
CA LYS A 57 -5.56 -41.40 0.48
C LYS A 57 -6.66 -40.35 0.52
N THR A 58 -6.35 -39.15 1.01
CA THR A 58 -7.30 -38.02 1.07
C THR A 58 -7.71 -37.59 -0.34
N VAL A 59 -6.76 -37.47 -1.26
CA VAL A 59 -7.03 -37.16 -2.67
C VAL A 59 -7.90 -38.22 -3.30
N SER A 60 -7.57 -39.51 -3.15
CA SER A 60 -8.42 -40.59 -3.67
C SER A 60 -9.82 -40.53 -3.09
N LEU A 61 -9.97 -40.38 -1.76
CA LEU A 61 -11.27 -40.26 -1.11
C LEU A 61 -12.13 -39.16 -1.75
N PHE A 62 -11.64 -37.93 -1.81
CA PHE A 62 -12.43 -36.81 -2.35
C PHE A 62 -12.64 -36.90 -3.86
N CYS A 63 -11.70 -37.46 -4.63
CA CYS A 63 -11.85 -37.59 -6.07
C CYS A 63 -12.75 -38.76 -6.50
N GLU A 64 -12.94 -39.77 -5.64
CA GLU A 64 -13.78 -40.95 -5.89
C GLU A 64 -15.21 -40.79 -5.34
N LEU A 65 -15.51 -39.68 -4.63
CA LEU A 65 -16.87 -39.37 -4.22
C LEU A 65 -17.79 -39.16 -5.43
N ASP A 66 -19.01 -39.66 -5.31
CA ASP A 66 -20.06 -39.37 -6.27
C ASP A 66 -20.66 -37.99 -5.99
N TYR A 67 -20.17 -36.99 -6.73
CA TYR A 67 -20.69 -35.63 -6.65
C TYR A 67 -22.04 -35.54 -7.38
N PRO A 68 -23.10 -34.99 -6.75
CA PRO A 68 -24.37 -34.80 -7.42
C PRO A 68 -24.23 -33.76 -8.54
N ASP A 69 -25.08 -33.89 -9.57
CA ASP A 69 -25.20 -32.87 -10.60
C ASP A 69 -25.82 -31.60 -10.00
N CYS A 70 -25.28 -30.45 -10.37
CA CYS A 70 -25.78 -29.13 -9.99
C CYS A 70 -26.08 -28.32 -11.26
N PRO A 71 -26.94 -27.30 -11.19
CA PRO A 71 -27.27 -26.47 -12.35
C PRO A 71 -25.98 -25.93 -12.99
N GLU A 72 -25.73 -26.35 -14.23
CA GLU A 72 -24.51 -26.07 -14.97
C GLU A 72 -24.66 -24.73 -15.70
N GLU A 73 -23.91 -23.71 -15.28
CA GLU A 73 -23.61 -22.57 -16.13
C GLU A 73 -22.14 -22.57 -16.51
N ASP A 74 -21.85 -22.25 -17.77
CA ASP A 74 -20.48 -22.04 -18.23
C ASP A 74 -19.87 -20.89 -17.43
N THR A 75 -18.98 -21.25 -16.52
CA THR A 75 -18.33 -20.32 -15.58
C THR A 75 -16.93 -19.99 -16.07
N VAL A 76 -16.59 -18.71 -16.10
CA VAL A 76 -15.20 -18.28 -16.36
C VAL A 76 -14.37 -18.54 -15.09
N TYR A 77 -13.23 -19.19 -15.22
CA TYR A 77 -12.32 -19.39 -14.09
C TYR A 77 -11.14 -18.43 -14.19
N ALA A 78 -10.83 -17.72 -13.11
CA ALA A 78 -9.69 -16.82 -13.02
C ALA A 78 -8.68 -17.30 -11.98
N CYS A 79 -7.40 -17.23 -12.32
CA CYS A 79 -6.31 -17.49 -11.39
C CYS A 79 -5.04 -16.69 -11.76
N CYS A 80 -4.11 -16.54 -10.83
CA CYS A 80 -2.76 -16.07 -11.13
C CYS A 80 -2.14 -16.96 -12.23
N HIS A 81 -1.48 -16.33 -13.19
CA HIS A 81 -0.67 -16.98 -14.19
C HIS A 81 0.79 -16.94 -13.72
N PRO A 82 1.31 -18.04 -13.13
CA PRO A 82 2.74 -18.19 -12.91
C PRO A 82 3.45 -18.31 -14.26
N ASP A 83 4.76 -18.01 -14.33
CA ASP A 83 5.61 -18.15 -15.52
C ASP A 83 5.19 -19.33 -16.44
N GLN A 84 5.22 -19.10 -17.76
CA GLN A 84 4.44 -19.78 -18.82
C GLN A 84 4.36 -21.33 -18.82
N ASN A 85 5.07 -22.09 -17.97
CA ASN A 85 5.12 -23.56 -17.99
C ASN A 85 5.00 -24.27 -16.63
N LYS A 86 4.41 -23.64 -15.59
CA LYS A 86 4.31 -24.26 -14.26
C LYS A 86 2.94 -24.06 -13.61
N TYR A 87 2.58 -24.95 -12.69
CA TYR A 87 1.55 -24.69 -11.69
C TYR A 87 2.18 -23.88 -10.55
N GLY A 88 1.49 -22.85 -10.07
CA GLY A 88 2.02 -21.91 -9.09
C GLY A 88 0.93 -21.08 -8.43
N LEU A 89 1.27 -20.45 -7.30
CA LEU A 89 0.36 -19.64 -6.48
C LEU A 89 0.72 -18.15 -6.50
N VAL A 90 1.75 -17.77 -7.26
CA VAL A 90 2.27 -16.40 -7.36
C VAL A 90 2.57 -16.14 -8.84
N GLY A 91 2.24 -14.96 -9.32
CA GLY A 91 2.50 -14.50 -10.69
C GLY A 91 2.30 -12.99 -10.80
N ASP A 92 2.55 -12.44 -12.00
CA ASP A 92 2.32 -11.02 -12.30
C ASP A 92 1.20 -10.80 -13.35
N GLU A 93 0.55 -11.89 -13.74
CA GLU A 93 -0.55 -11.91 -14.71
C GLU A 93 -1.72 -12.74 -14.15
N ILE A 94 -2.92 -12.53 -14.68
CA ILE A 94 -4.13 -13.28 -14.37
C ILE A 94 -4.55 -14.03 -15.64
N MET A 95 -4.70 -15.35 -15.54
CA MET A 95 -5.16 -16.22 -16.62
C MET A 95 -6.64 -16.57 -16.42
N LEU A 96 -7.41 -16.43 -17.49
CA LEU A 96 -8.80 -16.83 -17.56
C LEU A 96 -8.96 -18.17 -18.29
N SER A 97 -10.03 -18.91 -17.99
CA SER A 97 -10.36 -20.16 -18.69
C SER A 97 -10.69 -19.95 -20.17
N THR A 98 -10.94 -18.71 -20.58
CA THR A 98 -11.12 -18.29 -21.99
C THR A 98 -9.80 -18.23 -22.77
N GLY A 99 -8.64 -18.35 -22.09
CA GLY A 99 -7.32 -18.17 -22.68
C GLY A 99 -6.80 -16.73 -22.62
N GLU A 100 -7.62 -15.77 -22.19
CA GLU A 100 -7.20 -14.38 -22.01
C GLU A 100 -6.24 -14.25 -20.82
N ILE A 101 -5.23 -13.39 -20.98
CA ILE A 101 -4.23 -13.07 -19.96
C ILE A 101 -4.31 -11.57 -19.70
N ILE A 102 -4.47 -11.19 -18.43
CA ILE A 102 -4.60 -9.80 -17.98
C ILE A 102 -3.39 -9.46 -17.13
N ASN A 103 -2.75 -8.32 -17.39
CA ASN A 103 -1.65 -7.83 -16.56
C ASN A 103 -2.18 -7.48 -15.16
N LYS A 104 -1.40 -7.74 -14.10
CA LYS A 104 -1.79 -7.39 -12.72
C LYS A 104 -2.20 -5.93 -12.54
N ASP A 105 -1.60 -4.99 -13.28
CA ASP A 105 -1.91 -3.56 -13.14
C ASP A 105 -3.27 -3.21 -13.78
N ASP A 106 -3.75 -4.05 -14.69
CA ASP A 106 -5.05 -3.93 -15.37
C ASP A 106 -6.16 -4.75 -14.70
N TYR A 107 -5.95 -5.23 -13.47
CA TYR A 107 -6.86 -6.15 -12.78
C TYR A 107 -8.32 -5.68 -12.70
N LYS A 108 -8.57 -4.36 -12.75
CA LYS A 108 -9.92 -3.77 -12.71
C LYS A 108 -10.77 -4.17 -13.92
N SER A 109 -10.13 -4.50 -15.04
CA SER A 109 -10.81 -5.05 -16.23
C SER A 109 -11.47 -6.41 -15.96
N LEU A 110 -10.96 -7.16 -14.98
CA LEU A 110 -11.53 -8.42 -14.52
C LEU A 110 -12.55 -8.21 -13.39
N THR A 111 -12.15 -7.49 -12.33
CA THR A 111 -12.94 -7.46 -11.09
C THR A 111 -14.25 -6.72 -11.24
N ASN A 112 -14.25 -5.58 -11.95
CA ASN A 112 -15.42 -4.77 -12.29
C ASN A 112 -16.50 -4.80 -11.18
N GLU A 113 -16.11 -4.36 -9.99
CA GLU A 113 -16.93 -4.54 -8.78
C GLU A 113 -18.13 -3.58 -8.78
N PHE A 114 -19.30 -4.08 -8.38
CA PHE A 114 -20.53 -3.30 -8.21
C PHE A 114 -21.25 -3.67 -6.91
N VAL A 115 -22.14 -2.79 -6.46
CA VAL A 115 -22.93 -2.96 -5.23
C VAL A 115 -24.36 -3.40 -5.56
N VAL A 116 -24.97 -4.16 -4.66
CA VAL A 116 -26.37 -4.55 -4.72
C VAL A 116 -27.09 -4.16 -3.43
N SER A 117 -28.37 -3.84 -3.51
CA SER A 117 -29.12 -3.29 -2.37
C SER A 117 -29.29 -4.26 -1.18
N HIS A 118 -29.16 -5.56 -1.40
CA HIS A 118 -29.42 -6.61 -0.41
C HIS A 118 -28.15 -7.21 0.21
N SER A 119 -26.95 -6.71 -0.12
CA SER A 119 -25.68 -7.25 0.37
C SER A 119 -24.65 -6.15 0.60
N TYR A 120 -23.91 -6.25 1.70
CA TYR A 120 -22.73 -5.41 1.95
C TYR A 120 -21.49 -5.91 1.20
N ALA A 121 -21.48 -7.16 0.74
CA ALA A 121 -20.42 -7.67 -0.12
C ALA A 121 -20.63 -7.13 -1.54
N LYS A 122 -19.56 -6.57 -2.12
CA LYS A 122 -19.54 -6.23 -3.54
C LYS A 122 -19.63 -7.49 -4.40
N HIS A 123 -20.19 -7.34 -5.58
CA HIS A 123 -20.26 -8.38 -6.59
C HIS A 123 -19.30 -8.04 -7.74
N SER A 124 -18.81 -9.05 -8.44
CA SER A 124 -17.83 -8.90 -9.53
C SER A 124 -18.29 -9.67 -10.76
N ARG A 125 -18.09 -9.10 -11.95
CA ARG A 125 -18.43 -9.72 -13.24
C ARG A 125 -17.38 -9.43 -14.30
N TYR A 126 -17.05 -10.43 -15.08
CA TYR A 126 -16.19 -10.30 -16.24
C TYR A 126 -17.05 -10.25 -17.51
N ARG A 127 -17.07 -9.10 -18.21
CA ARG A 127 -17.91 -8.88 -19.42
C ARG A 127 -19.36 -9.32 -19.19
N GLU A 128 -19.97 -8.84 -18.11
CA GLU A 128 -21.33 -9.19 -17.65
C GLU A 128 -21.56 -10.65 -17.22
N LYS A 129 -20.55 -11.52 -17.29
CA LYS A 129 -20.65 -12.91 -16.85
C LYS A 129 -20.05 -13.12 -15.46
N PRO A 130 -20.62 -14.05 -14.65
CA PRO A 130 -19.98 -14.46 -13.41
C PRO A 130 -18.66 -15.17 -13.71
N TYR A 131 -17.70 -15.04 -12.79
CA TYR A 131 -16.47 -15.80 -12.81
C TYR A 131 -16.17 -16.37 -11.43
N SER A 132 -15.43 -17.47 -11.39
CA SER A 132 -15.03 -18.17 -10.17
C SER A 132 -13.51 -18.15 -10.00
N VAL A 133 -13.09 -18.13 -8.74
CA VAL A 133 -11.69 -18.21 -8.30
C VAL A 133 -11.54 -19.38 -7.32
N GLY A 134 -10.32 -19.69 -6.90
CA GLY A 134 -10.03 -20.72 -5.90
C GLY A 134 -9.40 -21.98 -6.50
N ALA A 135 -9.39 -23.06 -5.72
CA ALA A 135 -8.69 -24.29 -6.08
C ALA A 135 -9.22 -24.88 -7.39
N LEU A 136 -10.54 -24.93 -7.56
CA LEU A 136 -11.15 -25.44 -8.80
C LEU A 136 -10.74 -24.61 -10.02
N ALA A 137 -10.71 -23.28 -9.90
CA ALA A 137 -10.29 -22.38 -10.96
C ALA A 137 -8.84 -22.65 -11.40
N ARG A 138 -7.93 -22.78 -10.42
CA ARG A 138 -6.52 -23.08 -10.65
C ARG A 138 -6.31 -24.45 -11.28
N VAL A 139 -7.02 -25.48 -10.81
CA VAL A 139 -6.95 -26.84 -11.37
C VAL A 139 -7.52 -26.88 -12.79
N ASN A 140 -8.61 -26.16 -13.08
CA ASN A 140 -9.19 -26.09 -14.42
C ASN A 140 -8.29 -25.38 -15.43
N ASN A 141 -7.61 -24.30 -15.02
CA ASN A 141 -6.76 -23.49 -15.90
C ASN A 141 -5.33 -24.01 -16.02
N LEU A 142 -4.75 -24.51 -14.92
CA LEU A 142 -3.33 -24.86 -14.83
C LEU A 142 -3.08 -26.36 -14.56
N GLY A 143 -4.12 -27.18 -14.38
CA GLY A 143 -3.99 -28.58 -13.96
C GLY A 143 -3.07 -29.42 -14.85
N GLU A 144 -3.09 -29.20 -16.17
CA GLU A 144 -2.18 -29.86 -17.13
C GLU A 144 -0.69 -29.58 -16.85
N LYS A 145 -0.38 -28.47 -16.17
CA LYS A 145 0.98 -28.08 -15.78
C LYS A 145 1.44 -28.76 -14.47
N LEU A 146 0.57 -29.54 -13.80
CA LEU A 146 0.93 -30.30 -12.60
C LEU A 146 1.89 -31.44 -12.95
N LYS A 147 2.90 -31.66 -12.09
CA LYS A 147 3.93 -32.69 -12.24
C LYS A 147 4.00 -33.54 -10.97
N GLY A 148 4.78 -34.62 -10.99
CA GLY A 148 4.96 -35.49 -9.82
C GLY A 148 3.73 -36.37 -9.55
N GLN A 149 3.51 -36.72 -8.28
CA GLN A 149 2.33 -37.49 -7.88
C GLN A 149 1.05 -36.68 -8.03
N THR A 150 1.09 -35.37 -7.77
CA THR A 150 -0.07 -34.50 -7.98
C THR A 150 -0.54 -34.53 -9.43
N GLY A 151 0.39 -34.42 -10.39
CA GLY A 151 0.06 -34.51 -11.81
C GLY A 151 -0.49 -35.87 -12.23
N LYS A 152 -0.01 -36.97 -11.63
CA LYS A 152 -0.56 -38.32 -11.85
C LYS A 152 -1.99 -38.45 -11.34
N MET A 153 -2.26 -37.94 -10.13
CA MET A 153 -3.61 -37.94 -9.55
C MET A 153 -4.56 -37.05 -10.35
N TYR A 154 -4.12 -35.87 -10.77
CA TYR A 154 -4.89 -35.01 -11.67
C TYR A 154 -5.31 -35.77 -12.94
N LYS A 155 -4.36 -36.38 -13.67
CA LYS A 155 -4.66 -37.14 -14.89
C LYS A 155 -5.57 -38.36 -14.66
N LYS A 156 -5.54 -38.95 -13.46
CA LYS A 156 -6.39 -40.09 -13.12
C LYS A 156 -7.85 -39.68 -12.91
N TYR A 157 -8.09 -38.56 -12.23
CA TYR A 157 -9.44 -38.22 -11.74
C TYR A 157 -10.11 -37.04 -12.45
N PHE A 158 -9.32 -36.14 -13.04
CA PHE A 158 -9.86 -34.98 -13.72
C PHE A 158 -10.74 -35.41 -14.90
N ASN A 159 -11.92 -34.83 -14.98
CA ASN A 159 -12.88 -35.09 -16.03
C ASN A 159 -13.69 -33.81 -16.34
N PRO A 160 -14.42 -33.75 -17.46
CA PRO A 160 -15.11 -32.53 -17.89
C PRO A 160 -16.10 -31.94 -16.86
N ARG A 161 -16.66 -32.74 -15.93
CA ARG A 161 -17.59 -32.25 -14.90
C ARG A 161 -16.95 -31.22 -13.97
N TRP A 162 -15.62 -31.27 -13.77
CA TRP A 162 -14.88 -30.32 -12.94
C TRP A 162 -14.95 -28.88 -13.47
N ARG A 163 -15.23 -28.70 -14.77
CA ARG A 163 -15.34 -27.38 -15.41
C ARG A 163 -16.71 -26.73 -15.23
N ARG A 164 -17.69 -27.47 -14.71
CA ARG A 164 -19.09 -27.02 -14.63
C ARG A 164 -19.71 -27.19 -13.25
N ASN A 165 -19.23 -28.17 -12.48
CA ASN A 165 -19.79 -28.48 -11.18
C ASN A 165 -18.88 -27.91 -10.05
N PRO A 166 -19.35 -26.88 -9.30
CA PRO A 166 -18.55 -26.22 -8.27
C PRO A 166 -18.22 -27.14 -7.08
N LEU A 167 -18.94 -28.25 -6.89
CA LEU A 167 -18.69 -29.19 -5.79
C LEU A 167 -17.32 -29.88 -5.90
N PHE A 168 -16.76 -29.98 -7.12
CA PHE A 168 -15.39 -30.46 -7.34
C PHE A 168 -14.33 -29.54 -6.74
N ASN A 169 -14.67 -28.37 -6.21
CA ASN A 169 -13.74 -27.54 -5.47
C ASN A 169 -13.10 -28.29 -4.28
N ASN A 170 -13.83 -29.20 -3.64
CA ASN A 170 -13.28 -30.01 -2.54
C ASN A 170 -12.20 -31.00 -3.05
N ALA A 171 -12.44 -31.65 -4.19
CA ALA A 171 -11.46 -32.52 -4.84
C ALA A 171 -10.24 -31.71 -5.34
N ALA A 172 -10.46 -30.51 -5.87
CA ALA A 172 -9.39 -29.59 -6.25
C ALA A 172 -8.55 -29.14 -5.05
N GLN A 173 -9.17 -28.82 -3.91
CA GLN A 173 -8.45 -28.50 -2.67
C GLN A 173 -7.60 -29.67 -2.17
N ALA A 174 -8.12 -30.91 -2.25
CA ALA A 174 -7.34 -32.10 -1.90
C ALA A 174 -6.10 -32.25 -2.80
N LEU A 175 -6.23 -32.04 -4.11
CA LEU A 175 -5.10 -32.02 -5.04
C LEU A 175 -4.09 -30.91 -4.70
N GLU A 176 -4.56 -29.73 -4.31
CA GLU A 176 -3.67 -28.63 -3.91
C GLU A 176 -2.93 -28.88 -2.59
N ILE A 177 -3.54 -29.59 -1.65
CA ILE A 177 -2.84 -30.07 -0.46
C ILE A 177 -1.68 -30.97 -0.90
N LEU A 178 -1.92 -31.95 -1.78
CA LEU A 178 -0.85 -32.80 -2.31
C LEU A 178 0.24 -31.99 -3.02
N TYR A 179 -0.15 -31.02 -3.84
CA TYR A 179 0.77 -30.09 -4.49
C TYR A 179 1.66 -29.36 -3.48
N ALA A 180 1.07 -28.81 -2.41
CA ALA A 180 1.80 -28.09 -1.38
C ALA A 180 2.83 -29.00 -0.69
N PHE A 181 2.43 -30.20 -0.30
CA PHE A 181 3.31 -31.18 0.35
C PHE A 181 4.41 -31.70 -0.58
N GLU A 182 4.17 -31.82 -1.89
CA GLU A 182 5.22 -32.13 -2.87
C GLU A 182 6.17 -30.95 -3.13
N ARG A 183 5.69 -29.71 -2.98
CA ARG A 183 6.47 -28.49 -3.22
C ARG A 183 7.35 -28.10 -2.04
N ILE A 184 6.93 -28.39 -0.80
CA ILE A 184 7.68 -28.05 0.43
C ILE A 184 9.13 -28.62 0.38
N PRO A 185 9.36 -29.93 0.18
CA PRO A 185 10.72 -30.48 0.13
C PRO A 185 11.61 -29.82 -0.92
N LYS A 186 11.07 -29.59 -2.13
CA LYS A 186 11.81 -28.93 -3.23
C LYS A 186 12.21 -27.51 -2.89
N SER A 187 11.32 -26.79 -2.20
CA SER A 187 11.56 -25.41 -1.77
C SER A 187 12.63 -25.37 -0.67
N VAL A 188 12.52 -26.26 0.32
CA VAL A 188 13.52 -26.42 1.38
C VAL A 188 14.90 -26.77 0.82
N ASP A 189 14.99 -27.74 -0.10
CA ASP A 189 16.26 -28.14 -0.70
C ASP A 189 16.94 -27.00 -1.47
N LYS A 190 16.14 -26.15 -2.14
CA LYS A 190 16.66 -24.96 -2.81
C LYS A 190 17.15 -23.93 -1.79
N MET A 191 16.39 -23.67 -0.72
CA MET A 191 16.77 -22.73 0.33
C MET A 191 18.06 -23.14 1.05
N LEU A 192 18.23 -24.42 1.37
CA LEU A 192 19.42 -24.94 2.06
C LEU A 192 20.72 -24.80 1.25
N ARG A 193 20.63 -24.59 -0.07
CA ARG A 193 21.79 -24.37 -0.97
C ARG A 193 22.14 -22.89 -1.12
N LEU A 194 21.28 -21.99 -0.69
CA LEU A 194 21.47 -20.55 -0.82
C LEU A 194 22.02 -19.98 0.49
N SER A 195 22.92 -19.00 0.40
CA SER A 195 23.34 -18.23 1.57
C SER A 195 22.22 -17.30 2.04
N SER A 196 22.25 -16.93 3.32
CA SER A 196 21.35 -15.91 3.85
C SER A 196 21.56 -14.58 3.11
N SER A 197 20.46 -13.91 2.76
CA SER A 197 20.48 -12.60 2.12
C SER A 197 20.19 -11.50 3.14
N GLN A 198 20.76 -10.32 2.91
CA GLN A 198 20.40 -9.12 3.66
C GLN A 198 19.07 -8.55 3.15
N ILE A 199 18.35 -7.84 4.02
CA ILE A 199 17.12 -7.15 3.66
C ILE A 199 17.45 -6.09 2.59
N ALA A 200 16.77 -6.15 1.45
CA ALA A 200 16.95 -5.19 0.38
C ALA A 200 16.50 -3.80 0.81
N LYS A 201 17.36 -2.80 0.60
CA LYS A 201 17.03 -1.39 0.88
C LYS A 201 16.26 -0.80 -0.28
N TYR A 202 15.23 -0.03 0.03
CA TYR A 202 14.50 0.79 -0.95
C TYR A 202 15.01 2.24 -0.91
N THR A 203 15.12 2.86 -2.09
CA THR A 203 15.54 4.26 -2.24
C THR A 203 14.39 5.17 -2.64
N LYS A 204 13.43 4.64 -3.40
CA LYS A 204 12.24 5.36 -3.84
C LYS A 204 11.21 5.44 -2.71
N LYS A 205 10.66 6.63 -2.47
CA LYS A 205 9.64 6.90 -1.42
C LYS A 205 8.23 7.08 -1.97
N GLU A 206 8.06 7.01 -3.28
CA GLU A 206 6.80 7.24 -3.99
C GLU A 206 6.61 6.21 -5.11
N GLY A 207 5.38 5.93 -5.48
CA GLY A 207 5.07 5.07 -6.61
C GLY A 207 3.75 4.32 -6.48
N LYS A 208 3.37 3.66 -7.56
CA LYS A 208 2.22 2.75 -7.62
C LYS A 208 2.74 1.33 -7.80
N GLY A 209 2.06 0.37 -7.19
CA GLY A 209 2.43 -1.03 -7.33
C GLY A 209 1.24 -1.95 -7.04
N THR A 210 1.04 -2.91 -7.94
CA THR A 210 0.07 -3.99 -7.75
C THR A 210 0.81 -5.30 -7.50
N GLY A 211 0.33 -6.05 -6.50
CA GLY A 211 0.77 -7.40 -6.18
C GLY A 211 -0.41 -8.36 -6.20
N ILE A 212 -0.22 -9.51 -6.85
CA ILE A 212 -1.23 -10.57 -6.90
C ILE A 212 -0.66 -11.89 -6.39
N VAL A 213 -1.49 -12.64 -5.68
CA VAL A 213 -1.16 -13.95 -5.12
C VAL A 213 -2.43 -14.79 -4.98
N GLU A 214 -2.29 -16.10 -5.02
CA GLU A 214 -3.40 -17.02 -4.74
C GLU A 214 -3.52 -17.24 -3.24
N ALA A 215 -4.59 -16.72 -2.66
CA ALA A 215 -5.04 -17.16 -1.35
C ALA A 215 -5.66 -18.57 -1.48
N PRO A 216 -5.81 -19.32 -0.36
CA PRO A 216 -6.44 -20.64 -0.40
C PRO A 216 -7.82 -20.66 -1.08
N ARG A 217 -8.57 -19.54 -0.96
CA ARG A 217 -9.93 -19.37 -1.49
C ARG A 217 -10.00 -18.61 -2.81
N GLY A 218 -8.88 -18.18 -3.39
CA GLY A 218 -8.84 -17.56 -4.72
C GLY A 218 -7.86 -16.41 -4.86
N LEU A 219 -7.95 -15.75 -6.01
CA LEU A 219 -7.11 -14.63 -6.40
C LEU A 219 -7.22 -13.48 -5.39
N LEU A 220 -6.07 -13.06 -4.85
CA LEU A 220 -5.93 -11.92 -3.94
C LEU A 220 -5.09 -10.84 -4.61
N ILE A 221 -5.60 -9.61 -4.58
CA ILE A 221 -5.00 -8.46 -5.24
C ILE A 221 -4.86 -7.35 -4.22
N HIS A 222 -3.64 -6.84 -4.07
CA HIS A 222 -3.35 -5.63 -3.32
C HIS A 222 -2.73 -4.61 -4.28
N SER A 223 -3.35 -3.43 -4.40
CA SER A 223 -2.83 -2.32 -5.19
C SER A 223 -2.63 -1.12 -4.27
N TYR A 224 -1.42 -0.58 -4.27
CA TYR A 224 -1.03 0.53 -3.42
C TYR A 224 -0.55 1.71 -4.27
N GLU A 225 -0.94 2.91 -3.84
CA GLU A 225 -0.38 4.17 -4.31
C GLU A 225 0.29 4.86 -3.11
N ILE A 226 1.58 5.14 -3.24
CA ILE A 226 2.41 5.77 -2.23
C ILE A 226 2.78 7.15 -2.74
N SER A 227 2.33 8.20 -2.06
CA SER A 227 2.66 9.60 -2.33
C SER A 227 3.25 10.28 -1.09
N VAL A 228 4.06 11.32 -1.31
CA VAL A 228 4.59 12.16 -0.23
C VAL A 228 3.77 13.45 -0.18
N ASP A 229 3.00 13.61 0.90
CA ASP A 229 1.86 14.54 0.97
C ASP A 229 2.23 15.98 1.38
N HIS A 230 3.42 16.18 1.96
CA HIS A 230 3.82 17.45 2.56
C HIS A 230 4.91 18.17 1.78
N LEU A 231 4.57 19.37 1.28
CA LEU A 231 5.56 20.42 1.07
C LEU A 231 5.84 21.07 2.42
N ALA A 232 6.88 20.59 3.10
CA ALA A 232 7.40 21.29 4.25
C ALA A 232 7.95 22.66 3.80
N ARG A 233 7.79 23.69 4.65
CA ARG A 233 8.56 24.96 4.58
C ARG A 233 8.21 25.88 3.39
N VAL A 234 6.99 25.80 2.91
CA VAL A 234 6.31 26.98 2.33
C VAL A 234 5.77 27.80 3.50
N GLU A 235 5.63 29.13 3.39
CA GLU A 235 5.00 29.97 4.44
C GLU A 235 3.50 29.61 4.60
N GLY A 236 3.22 28.45 5.20
CA GLY A 236 1.89 27.85 5.30
C GLY A 236 1.92 26.33 5.17
N SER A 237 0.79 25.68 5.44
CA SER A 237 0.63 24.24 5.20
C SER A 237 0.01 24.01 3.84
N GLY A 238 0.80 23.51 2.89
CA GLY A 238 0.35 23.17 1.54
C GLY A 238 0.79 21.78 1.11
N GLY A 239 0.06 21.19 0.18
CA GLY A 239 0.37 19.91 -0.46
C GLY A 239 0.25 20.06 -1.97
N ILE A 240 1.09 19.34 -2.71
CA ILE A 240 0.92 19.17 -4.16
C ILE A 240 0.71 17.69 -4.40
N SER A 241 -0.38 17.34 -5.07
CA SER A 241 -0.55 16.01 -5.64
C SER A 241 -0.46 16.13 -7.16
N ALA A 242 0.36 15.29 -7.77
CA ALA A 242 0.52 15.25 -9.22
C ALA A 242 0.29 13.82 -9.71
N THR A 243 -0.57 13.65 -10.70
CA THR A 243 -0.72 12.39 -11.44
C THR A 243 0.21 12.42 -12.63
N ILE A 244 1.12 11.45 -12.71
CA ILE A 244 2.10 11.33 -13.79
C ILE A 244 1.81 10.03 -14.55
N ASP A 245 1.59 10.16 -15.86
CA ASP A 245 1.47 9.05 -16.80
C ASP A 245 2.70 9.03 -17.73
N GLY A 246 3.59 8.05 -17.52
CA GLY A 246 4.87 7.97 -18.19
C GLY A 246 5.78 9.18 -17.91
N LYS A 247 5.95 10.05 -18.91
CA LYS A 247 6.72 11.32 -18.81
C LYS A 247 5.84 12.57 -18.80
N VAL A 248 4.52 12.40 -18.82
CA VAL A 248 3.56 13.50 -18.93
C VAL A 248 2.84 13.65 -17.59
N VAL A 249 2.83 14.88 -17.05
CA VAL A 249 2.03 15.21 -15.88
C VAL A 249 0.61 15.49 -16.36
N THR A 250 -0.34 14.63 -15.99
CA THR A 250 -1.73 14.69 -16.49
C THR A 250 -2.64 15.49 -15.58
N ASP A 251 -2.32 15.59 -14.29
CA ASP A 251 -3.11 16.33 -13.30
C ASP A 251 -2.19 16.86 -12.19
N VAL A 252 -2.40 18.10 -11.74
CA VAL A 252 -1.70 18.68 -10.58
C VAL A 252 -2.73 19.42 -9.73
N LYS A 253 -2.83 19.06 -8.46
CA LYS A 253 -3.66 19.75 -7.47
C LYS A 253 -2.79 20.33 -6.39
N PHE A 254 -2.93 21.64 -6.18
CA PHE A 254 -2.38 22.34 -5.04
C PHE A 254 -3.44 22.42 -3.94
N SER A 255 -3.13 21.83 -2.80
CA SER A 255 -3.98 21.82 -1.61
C SER A 255 -3.42 22.82 -0.60
N ILE A 256 -4.22 23.78 -0.18
CA ILE A 256 -3.90 24.66 0.94
C ILE A 256 -4.68 24.13 2.15
N TYR A 257 -3.97 23.75 3.20
CA TYR A 257 -4.57 23.14 4.39
C TYR A 257 -4.93 24.15 5.49
N GLU A 258 -4.60 25.43 5.30
CA GLU A 258 -5.04 26.50 6.20
C GLU A 258 -6.51 26.82 5.99
N GLY A 259 -7.31 26.66 7.05
CA GLY A 259 -8.71 27.08 7.07
C GLY A 259 -8.87 28.61 7.10
N PRO A 260 -10.03 29.14 6.69
CA PRO A 260 -10.30 30.57 6.80
C PRO A 260 -10.27 31.01 8.27
N ARG A 261 -9.49 32.05 8.58
CA ARG A 261 -9.36 32.58 9.95
C ARG A 261 -10.56 33.46 10.38
N LEU A 262 -11.44 33.82 9.43
CA LEU A 262 -12.75 34.47 9.63
C LEU A 262 -12.74 35.76 10.48
N VAL A 263 -11.60 36.45 10.55
CA VAL A 263 -11.46 37.68 11.37
C VAL A 263 -12.34 38.82 10.86
N GLU A 264 -12.72 38.78 9.58
CA GLU A 264 -13.64 39.74 8.95
C GLU A 264 -15.02 39.74 9.62
N ARG A 265 -15.47 38.61 10.18
CA ARG A 265 -16.73 38.56 10.93
C ARG A 265 -16.61 39.22 12.30
N LEU A 266 -15.44 39.16 12.93
CA LEU A 266 -15.19 39.73 14.26
C LEU A 266 -15.14 41.26 14.25
N THR A 267 -14.90 41.87 13.09
CA THR A 267 -14.81 43.33 12.92
C THR A 267 -16.15 43.99 12.60
N VAL A 268 -17.19 43.23 12.30
CA VAL A 268 -18.53 43.78 12.01
C VAL A 268 -19.13 44.42 13.26
N GLY A 269 -19.56 45.68 13.15
CA GLY A 269 -20.13 46.44 14.27
C GLY A 269 -19.10 46.96 15.29
N LYS A 270 -17.80 46.81 14.99
CA LYS A 270 -16.70 47.33 15.83
C LYS A 270 -16.27 48.73 15.43
N THR A 271 -15.73 49.46 16.39
CA THR A 271 -15.10 50.76 16.17
C THR A 271 -13.76 50.61 15.44
N PRO A 272 -13.29 51.64 14.70
CA PRO A 272 -11.97 51.61 14.05
C PRO A 272 -10.83 51.23 15.01
N GLU A 273 -10.85 51.75 16.23
CA GLU A 273 -9.84 51.49 17.25
C GLU A 273 -9.85 50.02 17.71
N GLU A 274 -11.03 49.43 17.87
CA GLU A 274 -11.17 47.99 18.14
C GLU A 274 -10.63 47.17 16.97
N VAL A 275 -11.01 47.51 15.74
CA VAL A 275 -10.61 46.77 14.53
C VAL A 275 -9.08 46.76 14.36
N VAL A 276 -8.42 47.90 14.54
CA VAL A 276 -6.96 48.02 14.46
C VAL A 276 -6.24 47.15 15.51
N ASN A 277 -6.90 46.81 16.61
CA ASN A 277 -6.35 45.92 17.64
C ASN A 277 -6.74 44.45 17.47
N ILE A 278 -7.83 44.16 16.75
CA ILE A 278 -8.31 42.80 16.47
C ILE A 278 -7.58 42.17 15.28
N VAL A 279 -7.48 42.90 14.17
CA VAL A 279 -6.96 42.39 12.88
C VAL A 279 -5.55 41.79 12.96
N PRO A 280 -4.60 42.32 13.76
CA PRO A 280 -3.27 41.71 13.92
C PRO A 280 -3.29 40.29 14.50
N ARG A 281 -4.40 39.85 15.11
CA ARG A 281 -4.53 38.48 15.63
C ARG A 281 -4.74 37.43 14.56
N ILE A 282 -4.88 37.83 13.29
CA ILE A 282 -4.94 36.91 12.15
C ILE A 282 -3.67 36.06 12.11
N CYS A 283 -2.49 36.67 12.26
CA CYS A 283 -1.20 36.01 12.09
C CYS A 283 -0.21 36.50 13.14
N ALA A 284 0.51 35.58 13.80
CA ALA A 284 1.50 35.95 14.82
C ALA A 284 2.73 36.66 14.22
N ILE A 285 3.12 36.30 13.00
CA ILE A 285 4.33 36.82 12.33
C ILE A 285 4.02 38.14 11.60
N CYS A 286 2.87 38.25 10.93
CA CYS A 286 2.47 39.42 10.12
C CYS A 286 1.64 40.46 10.90
N THR A 287 1.89 40.59 12.20
CA THR A 287 1.10 41.43 13.13
C THR A 287 1.05 42.90 12.68
N ILE A 288 2.20 43.48 12.33
CA ILE A 288 2.36 44.85 11.85
C ILE A 288 1.75 45.04 10.48
N SER A 289 1.98 44.12 9.53
CA SER A 289 1.37 44.18 8.19
C SER A 289 -0.14 44.30 8.26
N HIS A 290 -0.77 43.43 9.05
CA HIS A 290 -2.21 43.43 9.26
C HIS A 290 -2.69 44.76 9.87
N LYS A 291 -1.97 45.29 10.86
CA LYS A 291 -2.28 46.58 11.49
C LYS A 291 -2.16 47.75 10.52
N TYR A 292 -1.06 47.79 9.76
CA TYR A 292 -0.75 48.85 8.83
C TYR A 292 -1.73 48.85 7.65
N ALA A 293 -2.06 47.68 7.11
CA ALA A 293 -3.07 47.54 6.06
C ALA A 293 -4.45 48.04 6.52
N ALA A 294 -4.87 47.69 7.74
CA ALA A 294 -6.14 48.16 8.31
C ALA A 294 -6.17 49.69 8.48
N LEU A 295 -5.09 50.28 9.01
CA LEU A 295 -4.96 51.74 9.14
C LEU A 295 -5.05 52.44 7.78
N ARG A 296 -4.29 51.97 6.78
CA ARG A 296 -4.32 52.54 5.43
C ARG A 296 -5.71 52.44 4.80
N ALA A 297 -6.40 51.32 4.98
CA ALA A 297 -7.75 51.14 4.46
C ALA A 297 -8.74 52.15 5.07
N MET A 298 -8.70 52.35 6.39
CA MET A 298 -9.55 53.32 7.08
C MET A 298 -9.21 54.77 6.71
N GLU A 299 -7.92 55.12 6.64
CA GLU A 299 -7.45 56.46 6.25
C GLU A 299 -7.86 56.81 4.82
N ASN A 300 -7.77 55.84 3.90
CA ASN A 300 -8.25 56.00 2.53
C ASN A 300 -9.78 56.21 2.51
N ALA A 301 -10.54 55.43 3.26
CA ALA A 301 -12.00 55.55 3.34
C ALA A 301 -12.44 56.93 3.90
N LEU A 302 -11.67 57.47 4.84
CA LEU A 302 -11.94 58.76 5.49
C LEU A 302 -11.26 59.94 4.78
N SER A 303 -10.53 59.70 3.67
CA SER A 303 -9.75 60.71 2.95
C SER A 303 -8.76 61.49 3.84
N ILE A 304 -8.18 60.81 4.84
CA ILE A 304 -7.21 61.40 5.76
C ILE A 304 -5.83 61.45 5.10
N LYS A 305 -5.21 62.64 5.09
CA LYS A 305 -3.81 62.81 4.66
C LYS A 305 -2.86 62.61 5.83
N VAL A 306 -2.11 61.52 5.80
CA VAL A 306 -1.10 61.19 6.82
C VAL A 306 0.16 62.04 6.62
N PRO A 307 0.70 62.68 7.67
CA PRO A 307 1.96 63.42 7.57
C PRO A 307 3.14 62.54 7.15
N THR A 308 4.07 63.06 6.37
CA THR A 308 5.23 62.32 5.84
C THR A 308 6.04 61.61 6.93
N LYS A 309 6.27 62.27 8.07
CA LYS A 309 7.00 61.68 9.21
C LYS A 309 6.33 60.41 9.76
N VAL A 310 4.98 60.37 9.76
CA VAL A 310 4.21 59.21 10.22
C VAL A 310 4.29 58.07 9.20
N SER A 311 4.20 58.38 7.90
CA SER A 311 4.39 57.37 6.84
C SER A 311 5.76 56.71 6.93
N LEU A 312 6.82 57.51 7.06
CA LEU A 312 8.19 56.99 7.19
C LEU A 312 8.37 56.09 8.41
N LEU A 313 7.74 56.43 9.54
CA LEU A 313 7.78 55.59 10.73
C LEU A 313 7.03 54.26 10.53
N ARG A 314 5.90 54.27 9.82
CA ARG A 314 5.15 53.05 9.50
C ARG A 314 5.90 52.16 8.52
N ASP A 315 6.59 52.75 7.55
CA ASP A 315 7.42 52.00 6.62
C ASP A 315 8.62 51.37 7.35
N LEU A 316 9.28 52.11 8.25
CA LEU A 316 10.34 51.56 9.11
C LEU A 316 9.85 50.38 9.96
N MET A 317 8.67 50.51 10.56
CA MET A 317 8.03 49.45 11.35
C MET A 317 7.76 48.20 10.51
N HIS A 318 7.26 48.37 9.28
CA HIS A 318 6.99 47.25 8.37
C HIS A 318 8.27 46.60 7.83
N LEU A 319 9.34 47.38 7.57
CA LEU A 319 10.66 46.85 7.24
C LEU A 319 11.22 45.97 8.36
N GLY A 320 10.99 46.33 9.63
CA GLY A 320 11.38 45.50 10.78
C GLY A 320 10.72 44.12 10.75
N GLU A 321 9.40 44.07 10.51
CA GLU A 321 8.67 42.79 10.38
C GLU A 321 9.14 41.96 9.18
N MET A 322 9.43 42.60 8.05
CA MET A 322 9.99 41.91 6.88
C MET A 322 11.32 41.24 7.21
N ILE A 323 12.21 41.96 7.91
CA ILE A 323 13.52 41.42 8.33
C ILE A 323 13.32 40.23 9.27
N GLU A 324 12.45 40.34 10.28
CA GLU A 324 12.14 39.26 11.22
C GLU A 324 11.65 38.00 10.49
N SER A 325 10.61 38.15 9.65
CA SER A 325 9.99 37.03 8.93
C SER A 325 10.98 36.31 8.01
N HIS A 326 11.69 37.08 7.18
CA HIS A 326 12.59 36.50 6.18
C HIS A 326 13.82 35.86 6.82
N SER A 327 14.36 36.46 7.89
CA SER A 327 15.51 35.91 8.60
C SER A 327 15.16 34.55 9.24
N LEU A 328 14.01 34.45 9.90
CA LEU A 328 13.52 33.19 10.46
C LEU A 328 13.31 32.14 9.36
N HIS A 329 12.68 32.51 8.25
CA HIS A 329 12.39 31.58 7.16
C HIS A 329 13.66 31.05 6.49
N ILE A 330 14.60 31.92 6.17
CA ILE A 330 15.83 31.54 5.45
C ILE A 330 16.73 30.67 6.34
N TYR A 331 17.07 31.14 7.54
CA TYR A 331 18.07 30.47 8.37
C TYR A 331 17.53 29.27 9.14
N TYR A 332 16.31 29.39 9.66
CA TYR A 332 15.75 28.39 10.56
C TYR A 332 14.86 27.38 9.84
N LEU A 333 14.07 27.85 8.89
CA LEU A 333 13.05 27.03 8.24
C LEU A 333 13.48 26.43 6.91
N THR A 334 14.40 26.99 6.13
CA THR A 334 14.71 26.45 4.79
C THR A 334 16.14 25.97 4.63
N LEU A 335 17.13 26.69 5.17
CA LEU A 335 18.55 26.32 5.07
C LEU A 335 18.86 24.84 5.39
N PRO A 336 18.29 24.22 6.45
CA PRO A 336 18.58 22.81 6.74
C PRO A 336 18.26 21.86 5.58
N ASP A 337 17.25 22.14 4.74
CA ASP A 337 16.95 21.22 3.63
C ASP A 337 18.00 21.29 2.53
N TYR A 338 18.46 22.50 2.20
CA TYR A 338 19.48 22.72 1.17
C TYR A 338 20.81 22.07 1.53
N VAL A 339 21.10 21.94 2.83
CA VAL A 339 22.30 21.25 3.32
C VAL A 339 22.06 19.79 3.76
N GLY A 340 20.85 19.26 3.57
CA GLY A 340 20.53 17.85 3.77
C GLY A 340 20.26 17.42 5.22
N PHE A 341 19.77 18.32 6.06
CA PHE A 341 19.44 18.07 7.46
C PHE A 341 17.92 18.18 7.72
N PRO A 342 17.36 17.35 8.62
CA PRO A 342 15.92 17.32 8.87
C PRO A 342 15.40 18.59 9.58
N ASN A 343 16.26 19.31 10.32
CA ASN A 343 15.94 20.55 11.01
C ASN A 343 17.22 21.30 11.40
N ALA A 344 17.08 22.55 11.83
CA ALA A 344 18.20 23.41 12.24
C ALA A 344 19.00 22.83 13.43
N ILE A 345 18.36 22.08 14.34
CA ILE A 345 19.05 21.47 15.50
C ILE A 345 20.00 20.37 15.03
N ALA A 346 19.55 19.49 14.13
CA ALA A 346 20.38 18.44 13.55
C ALA A 346 21.55 19.01 12.73
N MET A 347 21.31 20.16 12.08
CA MET A 347 22.31 20.89 11.30
C MET A 347 23.47 21.42 12.17
N ALA A 348 23.24 21.68 13.46
CA ALA A 348 24.24 22.23 14.39
C ALA A 348 25.49 21.35 14.52
N SER A 349 25.37 20.04 14.28
CA SER A 349 26.51 19.11 14.29
C SER A 349 27.58 19.40 13.24
N LYS A 350 27.23 20.12 12.15
CA LYS A 350 28.12 20.41 11.03
C LYS A 350 28.21 21.89 10.67
N PHE A 351 27.15 22.66 10.93
CA PHE A 351 27.05 24.09 10.64
C PHE A 351 26.73 24.87 11.92
N GLU A 352 27.62 24.76 12.91
CA GLU A 352 27.43 25.35 14.23
C GLU A 352 27.33 26.88 14.17
N LEU A 353 28.16 27.53 13.35
CA LEU A 353 28.19 28.99 13.22
C LEU A 353 26.89 29.53 12.63
N GLU A 354 26.38 28.90 11.58
CA GLU A 354 25.16 29.30 10.89
C GLU A 354 23.94 29.12 11.80
N VAL A 355 23.89 28.04 12.59
CA VAL A 355 22.83 27.84 13.60
C VAL A 355 22.92 28.86 14.72
N LYS A 356 24.13 29.23 15.17
CA LYS A 356 24.31 30.29 16.18
C LYS A 356 23.87 31.65 15.67
N ILE A 357 24.24 32.02 14.44
CA ILE A 357 23.78 33.26 13.79
C ILE A 357 22.24 33.26 13.72
N ALA A 358 21.63 32.14 13.30
CA ALA A 358 20.18 32.00 13.24
C ALA A 358 19.51 32.18 14.63
N LEU A 359 20.12 31.62 15.68
CA LEU A 359 19.66 31.73 17.07
C LEU A 359 19.78 33.16 17.61
N GLU A 360 20.87 33.86 17.31
CA GLU A 360 21.11 35.24 17.75
C GLU A 360 20.21 36.25 17.04
N MET A 361 19.69 35.92 15.86
CA MET A 361 18.75 36.75 15.10
C MET A 361 17.31 36.72 15.64
N LYS A 362 16.99 35.83 16.60
CA LYS A 362 15.66 35.66 17.19
C LYS A 362 15.66 36.11 18.66
#